data_AF-A0A812X6P3-F1
#
_entry.id   AF-A0A812X6P3-F1
#
_cell.length_a   1.000
_cell.length_b   1.000
_cell.length_c   1.000
_cell.angle_alpha   90.00
_cell.angle_beta   90.00
_cell.angle_gamma   90.00
#
_symmetry.space_group_name_H-M   'P 1'
#
loop_
_entity.id
_entity.type
_entity.pdbx_description
1 polymer ?
#
loop_
_entity_poly.entity_id
_entity_poly.type
_entity_poly.pdbx_seq_one_letter_code
_entity_poly.pdbx_strand_id
1 'polypeptide(L)'
;MVEPTVLRLVGNAGHNMEVAYVQSVSSFDAGLSDGTLSGAVEFTVISGLSNTFYSSPTLNSPLTESGVTLAFTPRRPGYGWAMILTEEQARSATKEHVYNLDGALGGPFCKHGPRQLFAYREEAWVFSGCLLTVGSRYTVLAYISGIGAHLDGTVDGVSSTATSASNAFSTYPTISGPPSGDGITVQLRTRSSGYLWLMITVGPVALTIDLIKATLISFGKGWCWGCGRRHLPRASGALVPSLLVQGTSGRHAATGQNWQSFQLSGCKLNSGPEYALHSYIEGTNSAGNDGSFAGTVTFQVTPSNIFVVYPSIVSEITGLGFTFRMTSSFIGRFWCLLREGNAAMSVEDIKFGSGAMGLPECQYLSQSLTELVLTNCQLSQDRLYSLYVYIEDYNGNNDGIMAGPIMFYVLDTNNFEDSPRPVENSATLDGVVRLSLMANREGFAWAALFNHYSEALAYYLDAPSFLDRYYPANNESCAPAGVPVLSSGNFTNMTLTDCGLNFSTTYWALVYIEVEVFVPRYWAEQKSA
;
A
#
# COMPACT_ATOMS: atom_id res chain seq x y z
N MET A 1 31.68 -5.56 -2.05
CA MET A 1 31.09 -5.37 -3.40
C MET A 1 29.85 -4.51 -3.21
N VAL A 2 29.96 -3.21 -3.46
CA VAL A 2 28.84 -2.27 -3.39
C VAL A 2 28.27 -2.17 -4.80
N GLU A 3 26.96 -2.33 -4.94
CA GLU A 3 26.27 -2.19 -6.23
C GLU A 3 26.44 -0.76 -6.79
N PRO A 4 26.57 -0.58 -8.11
CA PRO A 4 26.68 0.74 -8.70
C PRO A 4 25.34 1.48 -8.60
N THR A 5 25.35 2.62 -7.91
CA THR A 5 24.24 3.57 -7.90
C THR A 5 24.13 4.23 -9.27
N VAL A 6 23.02 3.99 -9.98
CA VAL A 6 22.71 4.67 -11.25
C VAL A 6 22.26 6.10 -10.95
N LEU A 7 23.11 7.08 -11.24
CA LEU A 7 22.77 8.51 -11.21
C LEU A 7 21.91 8.86 -12.45
N ARG A 8 20.71 9.38 -12.21
CA ARG A 8 19.77 9.85 -13.23
C ARG A 8 19.95 11.36 -13.41
N LEU A 9 20.44 11.79 -14.58
CA LEU A 9 20.50 13.20 -14.94
C LEU A 9 19.21 13.59 -15.67
N VAL A 10 18.53 14.63 -15.19
CA VAL A 10 17.38 15.25 -15.86
C VAL A 10 17.85 16.59 -16.42
N GLY A 11 18.03 16.67 -17.73
CA GLY A 11 18.43 17.91 -18.41
C GLY A 11 17.21 18.75 -18.80
N ASN A 12 17.17 20.01 -18.37
CA ASN A 12 16.23 21.00 -18.87
C ASN A 12 16.74 21.59 -20.20
N ALA A 13 15.81 22.00 -21.05
CA ALA A 13 16.05 22.45 -22.42
C ALA A 13 17.04 23.62 -22.51
N GLY A 14 17.96 23.53 -23.49
CA GLY A 14 18.84 24.62 -23.90
C GLY A 14 20.23 24.50 -23.28
N HIS A 15 21.19 24.12 -24.12
CA HIS A 15 22.64 24.02 -23.86
C HIS A 15 23.14 24.73 -22.60
N ASN A 16 23.46 23.96 -21.56
CA ASN A 16 24.58 24.14 -20.65
C ASN A 16 24.82 22.82 -19.88
N MET A 17 26.06 22.34 -19.90
CA MET A 17 26.50 21.21 -19.08
C MET A 17 26.56 21.67 -17.62
N GLU A 18 25.68 21.17 -16.76
CA GLU A 18 25.87 21.25 -15.31
C GLU A 18 26.69 20.04 -14.85
N VAL A 19 27.94 20.30 -14.45
CA VAL A 19 28.82 19.30 -13.85
C VAL A 19 28.40 19.13 -12.39
N ALA A 20 27.90 17.95 -12.04
CA ALA A 20 27.62 17.60 -10.64
C ALA A 20 28.94 17.31 -9.90
N TYR A 21 29.23 18.06 -8.84
CA TYR A 21 30.27 17.71 -7.87
C TYR A 21 29.65 16.85 -6.76
N VAL A 22 30.36 15.80 -6.33
CA VAL A 22 30.06 15.09 -5.08
C VAL A 22 31.13 15.51 -4.08
N GLN A 23 30.75 16.33 -3.11
CA GLN A 23 31.63 16.68 -1.99
C GLN A 23 31.37 15.66 -0.88
N SER A 24 32.40 14.93 -0.44
CA SER A 24 32.29 14.16 0.80
C SER A 24 32.26 15.13 1.98
N VAL A 25 31.21 15.05 2.78
CA VAL A 25 31.12 15.77 4.05
C VAL A 25 31.80 14.95 5.12
N SER A 26 33.02 15.34 5.46
CA SER A 26 33.55 15.17 6.81
C SER A 26 34.54 16.29 7.10
N SER A 27 34.09 17.20 7.98
CA SER A 27 34.85 18.28 8.65
C SER A 27 35.45 19.38 7.77
N PHE A 28 35.31 20.61 8.27
CA PHE A 28 35.91 21.84 7.75
C PHE A 28 37.40 21.66 7.44
N ASP A 29 37.77 21.56 6.17
CA ASP A 29 39.06 22.02 5.65
C ASP A 29 38.99 22.16 4.11
N ALA A 30 39.65 23.19 3.59
CA ALA A 30 39.62 23.57 2.18
C ALA A 30 40.10 22.42 1.27
N GLY A 31 39.30 22.11 0.24
CA GLY A 31 39.43 20.91 -0.60
C GLY A 31 40.79 20.74 -1.29
N LEU A 32 41.39 19.56 -1.10
CA LEU A 32 42.68 19.15 -1.67
C LEU A 32 42.65 18.79 -3.16
N SER A 33 41.50 18.86 -3.83
CA SER A 33 41.38 18.66 -5.29
C SER A 33 42.08 17.38 -5.81
N ASP A 34 42.06 16.30 -5.02
CA ASP A 34 42.76 15.04 -5.28
C ASP A 34 41.87 13.97 -5.94
N GLY A 35 40.64 14.33 -6.32
CA GLY A 35 39.76 13.49 -7.12
C GLY A 35 40.27 13.34 -8.56
N THR A 36 40.17 12.12 -9.10
CA THR A 36 40.46 11.86 -10.53
C THR A 36 39.21 12.07 -11.36
N LEU A 37 39.27 13.02 -12.31
CA LEU A 37 38.25 13.23 -13.33
C LEU A 37 38.32 12.09 -14.37
N SER A 38 37.19 11.42 -14.62
CA SER A 38 37.05 10.57 -15.79
C SER A 38 37.39 11.36 -17.06
N GLY A 39 38.09 10.73 -18.00
CA GLY A 39 38.21 11.29 -19.35
C GLY A 39 36.83 11.58 -19.95
N ALA A 40 36.75 12.56 -20.85
CA ALA A 40 35.52 12.87 -21.57
C ALA A 40 35.01 11.60 -22.28
N VAL A 41 33.85 11.11 -21.87
CA VAL A 41 33.19 9.98 -22.51
C VAL A 41 32.50 10.51 -23.76
N GLU A 42 33.07 10.23 -24.93
CA GLU A 42 32.40 10.45 -26.19
C GLU A 42 31.22 9.47 -26.28
N PHE A 43 30.01 10.00 -26.41
CA PHE A 43 28.84 9.21 -26.77
C PHE A 43 28.25 9.77 -28.05
N THR A 44 27.97 8.89 -29.00
CA THR A 44 27.24 9.26 -30.21
C THR A 44 25.75 9.08 -29.94
N VAL A 45 24.96 10.14 -30.13
CA VAL A 45 23.51 9.97 -30.31
C VAL A 45 23.34 9.23 -31.63
N ILE A 46 23.14 7.91 -31.55
CA ILE A 46 22.92 7.09 -32.73
C ILE A 46 21.67 7.63 -33.41
N SER A 47 21.78 8.08 -34.66
CA SER A 47 20.62 8.40 -35.50
C SER A 47 19.84 7.10 -35.73
N GLY A 48 18.91 6.82 -34.84
CA GLY A 48 18.07 5.64 -34.84
C GLY A 48 16.78 5.94 -34.10
N LEU A 49 15.72 5.24 -34.47
CA LEU A 49 14.43 5.41 -33.82
C LEU A 49 14.57 4.99 -32.34
N SER A 50 14.15 5.84 -31.41
CA SER A 50 14.22 5.57 -29.97
C SER A 50 13.34 4.39 -29.57
N ASN A 51 12.24 4.19 -30.31
CA ASN A 51 11.34 3.06 -30.20
C ASN A 51 10.70 2.72 -31.55
N THR A 52 10.34 1.44 -31.72
CA THR A 52 9.70 0.90 -32.92
C THR A 52 8.63 -0.12 -32.51
N PHE A 53 7.65 -0.36 -33.37
CA PHE A 53 6.62 -1.35 -33.11
C PHE A 53 7.22 -2.76 -33.21
N TYR A 54 7.00 -3.58 -32.20
CA TYR A 54 7.21 -5.03 -32.27
C TYR A 54 6.04 -5.70 -33.00
N SER A 55 4.81 -5.27 -32.70
CA SER A 55 3.63 -5.54 -33.52
C SER A 55 2.98 -4.22 -33.92
N SER A 56 2.70 -4.08 -35.22
CA SER A 56 2.04 -2.90 -35.79
C SER A 56 0.62 -2.73 -35.24
N PRO A 57 0.09 -1.50 -35.23
CA PRO A 57 -1.26 -1.24 -34.73
C PRO A 57 -2.35 -1.99 -35.51
N THR A 58 -3.25 -2.63 -34.78
CA THR A 58 -4.43 -3.34 -35.31
C THR A 58 -5.68 -2.94 -34.54
N LEU A 59 -6.86 -3.09 -35.16
CA LEU A 59 -8.13 -2.85 -34.49
C LEU A 59 -8.62 -4.15 -33.84
N ASN A 60 -8.78 -4.15 -32.53
CA ASN A 60 -9.33 -5.28 -31.75
C ASN A 60 -10.86 -5.18 -31.58
N SER A 61 -11.48 -4.14 -32.12
CA SER A 61 -12.93 -4.03 -32.28
C SER A 61 -13.26 -3.37 -33.62
N PRO A 62 -14.48 -3.51 -34.14
CA PRO A 62 -14.92 -2.71 -35.28
C PRO A 62 -14.79 -1.21 -34.97
N LEU A 63 -14.42 -0.42 -35.99
CA LEU A 63 -14.47 1.03 -35.92
C LEU A 63 -15.92 1.47 -36.07
N THR A 64 -16.51 2.02 -35.02
CA THR A 64 -17.90 2.51 -35.05
C THR A 64 -17.97 4.03 -35.01
N GLU A 65 -19.16 4.60 -35.20
CA GLU A 65 -19.42 6.02 -34.96
C GLU A 65 -19.01 6.49 -33.55
N SER A 66 -18.99 5.57 -32.58
CA SER A 66 -18.66 5.87 -31.18
C SER A 66 -17.17 5.76 -30.85
N GLY A 67 -16.42 4.89 -31.54
CA GLY A 67 -15.00 4.66 -31.27
C GLY A 67 -14.50 3.28 -31.68
N VAL A 68 -13.37 2.85 -31.11
CA VAL A 68 -12.67 1.61 -31.46
C VAL A 68 -11.64 1.20 -30.40
N THR A 69 -11.23 -0.06 -30.37
CA THR A 69 -10.07 -0.51 -29.59
C THR A 69 -8.86 -0.71 -30.51
N LEU A 70 -7.78 0.03 -30.26
CA LEU A 70 -6.49 -0.11 -30.94
C LEU A 70 -5.57 -1.00 -30.10
N ALA A 71 -4.89 -1.95 -30.73
CA ALA A 71 -3.86 -2.76 -30.09
C ALA A 71 -2.52 -2.69 -30.83
N PHE A 72 -1.42 -2.69 -30.10
CA PHE A 72 -0.05 -2.69 -30.65
C PHE A 72 0.94 -3.13 -29.57
N THR A 73 2.17 -3.48 -29.95
CA THR A 73 3.24 -3.83 -28.99
C THR A 73 4.47 -3.00 -29.29
N PRO A 74 5.00 -2.20 -28.33
CA PRO A 74 6.25 -1.48 -28.50
C PRO A 74 7.45 -2.41 -28.26
N ARG A 75 8.54 -2.22 -29.01
CA ARG A 75 9.77 -3.03 -28.85
C ARG A 75 10.59 -2.61 -27.64
N ARG A 76 10.48 -1.36 -27.20
CA ARG A 76 11.23 -0.78 -26.06
C ARG A 76 10.28 -0.06 -25.10
N PRO A 77 10.67 0.16 -23.83
CA PRO A 77 9.85 0.95 -22.91
C PRO A 77 9.91 2.43 -23.31
N GLY A 78 8.87 3.18 -22.96
CA GLY A 78 8.83 4.61 -23.28
C GLY A 78 7.44 5.21 -23.16
N TYR A 79 7.06 6.05 -24.12
CA TYR A 79 5.76 6.72 -24.14
C TYR A 79 5.06 6.57 -25.48
N GLY A 80 3.73 6.57 -25.47
CA GLY A 80 2.89 6.49 -26.66
C GLY A 80 1.81 7.56 -26.72
N TRP A 81 1.40 7.85 -27.95
CA TRP A 81 0.30 8.74 -28.31
C TRP A 81 -0.52 8.07 -29.40
N ALA A 82 -1.83 8.31 -29.45
CA ALA A 82 -2.68 7.80 -30.51
C ALA A 82 -3.90 8.69 -30.74
N MET A 83 -4.35 8.78 -31.98
CA MET A 83 -5.46 9.64 -32.39
C MET A 83 -6.16 9.07 -33.62
N ILE A 84 -7.42 9.48 -33.81
CA ILE A 84 -8.18 9.19 -35.03
C ILE A 84 -8.20 10.43 -35.92
N LEU A 85 -7.91 10.23 -37.20
CA LEU A 85 -7.96 11.24 -38.25
C LEU A 85 -8.84 10.76 -39.40
N THR A 86 -9.35 11.71 -40.20
CA THR A 86 -9.90 11.34 -41.52
C THR A 86 -8.79 10.77 -42.40
N GLU A 87 -9.15 9.92 -43.37
CA GLU A 87 -8.17 9.33 -44.30
C GLU A 87 -7.37 10.41 -45.06
N GLU A 88 -7.96 11.58 -45.33
CA GLU A 88 -7.27 12.70 -45.97
C GLU A 88 -6.23 13.35 -45.03
N GLN A 89 -6.62 13.68 -43.80
CA GLN A 89 -5.70 14.24 -42.79
C GLN A 89 -4.57 13.27 -42.45
N ALA A 90 -4.84 11.97 -42.40
CA ALA A 90 -3.85 10.96 -42.09
C ALA A 90 -2.73 10.86 -43.14
N ARG A 91 -3.03 11.17 -44.42
CA ARG A 91 -2.02 11.16 -45.50
C ARG A 91 -0.95 12.24 -45.36
N SER A 92 -1.26 13.34 -44.68
CA SER A 92 -0.34 14.45 -44.41
C SER A 92 0.11 14.50 -42.95
N ALA A 93 -0.34 13.56 -42.11
CA ALA A 93 0.04 13.48 -40.71
C ALA A 93 1.53 13.16 -40.56
N THR A 94 2.20 13.89 -39.66
CA THR A 94 3.61 13.69 -39.34
C THR A 94 3.69 13.13 -37.92
N LYS A 95 4.89 12.67 -37.51
CA LYS A 95 5.15 12.30 -36.10
C LYS A 95 4.80 13.40 -35.12
N GLU A 96 5.00 14.66 -35.50
CA GLU A 96 4.72 15.82 -34.66
C GLU A 96 3.21 16.02 -34.51
N HIS A 97 2.43 15.86 -35.58
CA HIS A 97 0.96 15.89 -35.50
C HIS A 97 0.43 14.84 -34.51
N VAL A 98 0.93 13.60 -34.55
CA VAL A 98 0.49 12.54 -33.64
C VAL A 98 0.97 12.75 -32.21
N TYR A 99 2.20 13.23 -32.03
CA TYR A 99 2.76 13.55 -30.71
C TYR A 99 2.02 14.69 -30.00
N ASN A 100 1.63 15.73 -30.76
CA ASN A 100 0.88 16.88 -30.23
C ASN A 100 -0.65 16.62 -30.20
N LEU A 101 -1.11 15.53 -30.83
CA LEU A 101 -2.53 15.22 -31.05
C LEU A 101 -3.27 16.31 -31.87
N ASP A 102 -2.55 16.91 -32.82
CA ASP A 102 -3.04 18.00 -33.66
C ASP A 102 -4.02 17.47 -34.71
N GLY A 103 -5.23 18.04 -34.75
CA GLY A 103 -6.28 17.64 -35.68
C GLY A 103 -7.04 16.36 -35.29
N ALA A 104 -6.81 15.82 -34.09
CA ALA A 104 -7.51 14.63 -33.60
C ALA A 104 -9.03 14.84 -33.59
N LEU A 105 -9.77 13.86 -34.10
CA LEU A 105 -11.23 13.88 -34.14
C LEU A 105 -11.85 13.48 -32.80
N GLY A 106 -13.10 13.92 -32.59
CA GLY A 106 -13.92 13.51 -31.46
C GLY A 106 -13.59 14.20 -30.13
N GLY A 107 -14.12 13.65 -29.05
CA GLY A 107 -13.95 14.17 -27.70
C GLY A 107 -12.59 13.82 -27.06
N PRO A 108 -12.38 14.20 -25.78
CA PRO A 108 -11.12 13.96 -25.07
C PRO A 108 -10.72 12.48 -24.96
N PHE A 109 -11.68 11.56 -25.04
CA PHE A 109 -11.45 10.11 -25.00
C PHE A 109 -11.27 9.46 -26.37
N CYS A 110 -11.36 10.23 -27.47
CA CYS A 110 -11.07 9.76 -28.82
C CYS A 110 -9.59 10.01 -29.23
N LYS A 111 -8.73 10.26 -28.24
CA LYS A 111 -7.29 10.43 -28.39
C LYS A 111 -6.59 10.06 -27.09
N HIS A 112 -5.31 9.72 -27.19
CA HIS A 112 -4.50 9.26 -26.07
C HIS A 112 -3.09 9.84 -26.16
N GLY A 113 -2.51 10.24 -25.04
CA GLY A 113 -1.10 10.63 -24.94
C GLY A 113 -0.83 11.72 -23.90
N PRO A 114 0.38 11.80 -23.34
CA PRO A 114 1.39 10.73 -23.32
C PRO A 114 0.97 9.58 -22.38
N ARG A 115 1.16 8.33 -22.80
CA ARG A 115 0.95 7.13 -21.96
C ARG A 115 2.23 6.34 -21.81
N GLN A 116 2.53 5.87 -20.61
CA GLN A 116 3.71 5.04 -20.36
C GLN A 116 3.55 3.66 -21.01
N LEU A 117 4.63 3.19 -21.63
CA LEU A 117 4.72 1.94 -22.37
C LEU A 117 5.79 1.02 -21.79
N PHE A 118 5.53 -0.28 -21.82
CA PHE A 118 6.47 -1.32 -21.41
C PHE A 118 6.93 -2.16 -22.60
N ALA A 119 8.22 -2.48 -22.66
CA ALA A 119 8.79 -3.26 -23.75
C ALA A 119 8.10 -4.62 -23.91
N TYR A 120 7.77 -4.97 -25.15
CA TYR A 120 7.18 -6.26 -25.53
C TYR A 120 5.84 -6.59 -24.84
N ARG A 121 5.18 -5.59 -24.25
CA ARG A 121 3.85 -5.73 -23.68
C ARG A 121 2.81 -5.27 -24.70
N GLU A 122 1.80 -6.10 -24.95
CA GLU A 122 0.67 -5.67 -25.77
C GLU A 122 -0.09 -4.54 -25.05
N GLU A 123 -0.25 -3.44 -25.77
CA GLU A 123 -1.07 -2.31 -25.40
C GLU A 123 -2.42 -2.45 -26.08
N ALA A 124 -3.49 -2.10 -25.37
CA ALA A 124 -4.83 -2.05 -25.95
C ALA A 124 -5.59 -0.85 -25.41
N TRP A 125 -5.91 0.09 -26.29
CA TRP A 125 -6.42 1.42 -25.96
C TRP A 125 -7.81 1.60 -26.56
N VAL A 126 -8.81 1.86 -25.70
CA VAL A 126 -10.20 2.11 -26.13
C VAL A 126 -10.41 3.59 -26.38
N PHE A 127 -10.74 3.90 -27.62
CA PHE A 127 -11.23 5.20 -28.06
C PHE A 127 -12.75 5.26 -27.85
N SER A 128 -13.24 6.37 -27.31
CA SER A 128 -14.68 6.61 -27.15
C SER A 128 -15.07 8.07 -27.37
N GLY A 129 -16.36 8.31 -27.60
CA GLY A 129 -16.88 9.65 -27.87
C GLY A 129 -16.34 10.25 -29.16
N CYS A 130 -16.06 9.42 -30.16
CA CYS A 130 -15.41 9.84 -31.40
C CYS A 130 -16.33 10.58 -32.37
N LEU A 131 -17.64 10.30 -32.34
CA LEU A 131 -18.65 10.94 -33.20
C LEU A 131 -18.30 10.85 -34.69
N LEU A 132 -17.80 9.69 -35.12
CA LEU A 132 -17.39 9.45 -36.50
C LEU A 132 -18.62 9.33 -37.40
N THR A 133 -18.49 9.76 -38.66
CA THR A 133 -19.56 9.66 -39.65
C THR A 133 -19.58 8.25 -40.23
N VAL A 134 -20.71 7.55 -40.07
CA VAL A 134 -20.91 6.19 -40.62
C VAL A 134 -20.67 6.17 -42.13
N GLY A 135 -19.97 5.15 -42.60
CA GLY A 135 -19.59 4.97 -44.01
C GLY A 135 -18.33 5.74 -44.43
N SER A 136 -17.81 6.64 -43.59
CA SER A 136 -16.55 7.35 -43.87
C SER A 136 -15.33 6.54 -43.43
N ARG A 137 -14.20 6.75 -44.12
CA ARG A 137 -12.92 6.09 -43.83
C ARG A 137 -12.07 6.96 -42.90
N TYR A 138 -11.51 6.32 -41.88
CA TYR A 138 -10.65 6.95 -40.89
C TYR A 138 -9.39 6.13 -40.68
N THR A 139 -8.34 6.78 -40.21
CA THR A 139 -7.07 6.16 -39.83
C THR A 139 -6.83 6.40 -38.35
N VAL A 140 -6.58 5.31 -37.61
CA VAL A 140 -6.13 5.38 -36.22
C VAL A 140 -4.60 5.30 -36.24
N LEU A 141 -3.95 6.40 -35.88
CA LEU A 141 -2.49 6.50 -35.82
C LEU A 141 -2.01 6.33 -34.38
N ALA A 142 -0.88 5.67 -34.21
CA ALA A 142 -0.13 5.61 -32.96
C ALA A 142 1.32 6.04 -33.19
N TYR A 143 1.84 6.87 -32.28
CA TYR A 143 3.24 7.24 -32.19
C TYR A 143 3.84 6.65 -30.91
N ILE A 144 5.00 6.01 -31.00
CA ILE A 144 5.73 5.51 -29.84
C ILE A 144 7.16 6.03 -29.81
N SER A 145 7.58 6.51 -28.64
CA SER A 145 8.91 7.04 -28.35
C SER A 145 9.56 6.24 -27.22
N GLY A 146 10.88 6.35 -27.09
CA GLY A 146 11.62 5.91 -25.91
C GLY A 146 11.28 6.74 -24.66
N ILE A 147 11.94 6.42 -23.54
CA ILE A 147 11.71 7.01 -22.21
C ILE A 147 11.88 8.52 -22.11
N GLY A 148 12.63 9.14 -23.02
CA GLY A 148 12.80 10.60 -23.08
C GLY A 148 11.60 11.34 -23.67
N ALA A 149 10.61 10.61 -24.23
CA ALA A 149 9.44 11.17 -24.90
C ALA A 149 9.80 12.20 -26.00
N HIS A 150 10.92 12.01 -26.70
CA HIS A 150 11.34 12.91 -27.76
C HIS A 150 10.65 12.57 -29.10
N LEU A 151 10.78 13.46 -30.10
CA LEU A 151 10.28 13.26 -31.46
C LEU A 151 11.20 12.35 -32.31
N ASP A 152 11.75 11.31 -31.72
CA ASP A 152 12.71 10.38 -32.32
C ASP A 152 12.18 8.94 -32.42
N GLY A 153 10.88 8.74 -32.21
CA GLY A 153 10.18 7.47 -32.28
C GLY A 153 9.55 7.16 -33.64
N THR A 154 8.62 6.21 -33.67
CA THR A 154 7.96 5.72 -34.89
C THR A 154 6.45 5.97 -34.85
N VAL A 155 5.87 6.36 -35.99
CA VAL A 155 4.42 6.38 -36.22
C VAL A 155 4.02 5.18 -37.08
N ASP A 156 2.92 4.53 -36.73
CA ASP A 156 2.24 3.55 -37.56
C ASP A 156 0.73 3.64 -37.32
N GLY A 157 -0.09 2.98 -38.13
CA GLY A 157 -1.53 3.02 -37.95
C GLY A 157 -2.34 2.10 -38.85
N VAL A 158 -3.64 2.10 -38.62
CA VAL A 158 -4.58 1.21 -39.29
C VAL A 158 -5.81 1.99 -39.74
N SER A 159 -6.25 1.73 -40.97
CA SER A 159 -7.41 2.41 -41.56
C SER A 159 -8.61 1.48 -41.65
N SER A 160 -9.80 2.01 -41.38
CA SER A 160 -11.06 1.28 -41.49
C SER A 160 -12.22 2.21 -41.81
N THR A 161 -13.35 1.64 -42.22
CA THR A 161 -14.59 2.38 -42.46
C THR A 161 -15.44 2.35 -41.19
N ALA A 162 -15.92 3.50 -40.74
CA ALA A 162 -16.78 3.59 -39.57
C ALA A 162 -18.16 2.96 -39.84
N THR A 163 -18.61 2.06 -38.97
CA THR A 163 -19.95 1.47 -39.01
C THR A 163 -20.85 2.06 -37.93
N SER A 164 -22.16 1.84 -38.02
CA SER A 164 -23.05 2.15 -36.89
C SER A 164 -22.70 1.27 -35.70
N ALA A 165 -22.69 1.85 -34.50
CA ALA A 165 -22.62 1.06 -33.28
C ALA A 165 -23.91 0.25 -33.10
N SER A 166 -23.83 -1.00 -32.64
CA SER A 166 -25.00 -1.85 -32.41
C SER A 166 -25.91 -1.29 -31.30
N ASN A 167 -25.34 -0.51 -30.40
CA ASN A 167 -26.05 0.32 -29.43
C ASN A 167 -25.15 1.47 -28.97
N ALA A 168 -25.76 2.52 -28.41
CA ALA A 168 -25.08 3.70 -27.92
C ALA A 168 -25.76 4.27 -26.68
N PHE A 169 -25.05 5.12 -25.94
CA PHE A 169 -25.63 5.90 -24.86
C PHE A 169 -26.36 7.12 -25.43
N SER A 170 -27.63 7.31 -25.09
CA SER A 170 -28.35 8.57 -25.33
C SER A 170 -28.14 9.55 -24.18
N THR A 171 -27.76 9.05 -23.00
CA THR A 171 -27.20 9.85 -21.91
C THR A 171 -26.08 9.04 -21.27
N TYR A 172 -24.89 9.64 -21.19
CA TYR A 172 -23.73 9.00 -20.62
C TYR A 172 -23.96 8.64 -19.15
N PRO A 173 -23.34 7.55 -18.64
CA PRO A 173 -23.49 7.12 -17.28
C PRO A 173 -23.00 8.17 -16.28
N THR A 174 -23.76 8.35 -15.21
CA THR A 174 -23.42 9.19 -14.06
C THR A 174 -23.62 8.42 -12.77
N ILE A 175 -22.83 8.74 -11.76
CA ILE A 175 -23.04 8.23 -10.40
C ILE A 175 -24.11 9.09 -9.73
N SER A 176 -25.17 8.45 -9.26
CA SER A 176 -26.29 9.09 -8.57
C SER A 176 -26.16 8.89 -7.06
N GLY A 177 -26.14 9.98 -6.30
CA GLY A 177 -25.94 9.94 -4.85
C GLY A 177 -24.47 9.74 -4.45
N PRO A 178 -24.17 9.79 -3.14
CA PRO A 178 -22.82 9.63 -2.66
C PRO A 178 -22.34 8.17 -2.79
N PRO A 179 -21.14 7.92 -3.35
CA PRO A 179 -20.49 6.61 -3.23
C PRO A 179 -20.30 6.22 -1.77
N SER A 180 -20.49 4.94 -1.45
CA SER A 180 -20.25 4.36 -0.13
C SER A 180 -19.33 3.15 -0.22
N GLY A 181 -18.93 2.60 0.93
CA GLY A 181 -18.15 1.36 0.94
C GLY A 181 -18.92 0.16 0.40
N ASP A 182 -20.26 0.17 0.50
CA ASP A 182 -21.10 -0.85 -0.10
C ASP A 182 -21.08 -0.75 -1.63
N GLY A 183 -21.10 0.45 -2.21
CA GLY A 183 -20.98 0.62 -3.66
C GLY A 183 -21.55 1.94 -4.20
N ILE A 184 -22.08 1.89 -5.42
CA ILE A 184 -22.55 3.08 -6.15
C ILE A 184 -23.86 2.80 -6.91
N THR A 185 -24.62 3.86 -7.16
CA THR A 185 -25.78 3.81 -8.07
C THR A 185 -25.42 4.47 -9.39
N VAL A 186 -25.57 3.75 -10.51
CA VAL A 186 -25.28 4.25 -11.86
C VAL A 186 -26.58 4.57 -12.58
N GLN A 187 -26.71 5.79 -13.10
CA GLN A 187 -27.84 6.21 -13.92
C GLN A 187 -27.41 6.49 -15.35
N LEU A 188 -28.19 6.01 -16.32
CA LEU A 188 -27.91 6.18 -17.75
C LEU A 188 -29.15 6.02 -18.62
N ARG A 189 -29.01 6.37 -19.90
CA ARG A 189 -29.97 6.04 -20.96
C ARG A 189 -29.26 5.49 -22.18
N THR A 190 -29.85 4.48 -22.81
CA THR A 190 -29.34 3.87 -24.04
C THR A 190 -30.23 4.22 -25.23
N ARG A 191 -29.67 4.17 -26.44
CA ARG A 191 -30.42 4.43 -27.68
C ARG A 191 -31.43 3.31 -27.96
N SER A 192 -30.99 2.07 -27.75
CA SER A 192 -31.80 0.87 -27.98
C SER A 192 -31.69 -0.08 -26.79
N SER A 193 -32.57 -1.08 -26.74
CA SER A 193 -32.42 -2.17 -25.79
C SER A 193 -31.24 -3.06 -26.15
N GLY A 194 -30.55 -3.61 -25.16
CA GLY A 194 -29.33 -4.40 -25.35
C GLY A 194 -28.70 -4.85 -24.05
N TYR A 195 -27.39 -5.04 -24.06
CA TYR A 195 -26.63 -5.49 -22.90
C TYR A 195 -25.61 -4.45 -22.45
N LEU A 196 -25.62 -4.16 -21.16
CA LEU A 196 -24.74 -3.20 -20.49
C LEU A 196 -23.74 -3.96 -19.62
N TRP A 197 -22.47 -3.58 -19.66
CA TRP A 197 -21.44 -4.04 -18.74
C TRP A 197 -20.96 -2.87 -17.89
N LEU A 198 -20.93 -3.10 -16.58
CA LEU A 198 -20.43 -2.15 -15.59
C LEU A 198 -19.26 -2.77 -14.83
N MET A 199 -18.19 -2.01 -14.66
CA MET A 199 -16.96 -2.46 -14.03
C MET A 199 -16.32 -1.33 -13.24
N ILE A 200 -15.95 -1.59 -11.99
CA ILE A 200 -15.18 -0.64 -11.16
C ILE A 200 -13.71 -1.10 -11.13
N THR A 201 -12.76 -0.16 -11.21
CA THR A 201 -11.32 -0.39 -11.01
C THR A 201 -10.76 0.62 -10.02
N VAL A 202 -9.57 0.34 -9.45
CA VAL A 202 -8.81 1.33 -8.67
C VAL A 202 -8.00 2.17 -9.65
N GLY A 203 -8.27 3.46 -9.68
CA GLY A 203 -7.71 4.41 -10.63
C GLY A 203 -8.09 4.14 -12.09
N PRO A 204 -7.68 5.03 -13.00
CA PRO A 204 -7.78 4.79 -14.44
C PRO A 204 -6.79 3.70 -14.85
N VAL A 205 -7.30 2.64 -15.49
CA VAL A 205 -6.48 1.53 -16.02
C VAL A 205 -6.70 1.39 -17.53
N ALA A 206 -5.68 0.93 -18.26
CA ALA A 206 -5.85 0.54 -19.65
C ALA A 206 -6.76 -0.70 -19.72
N LEU A 207 -7.80 -0.64 -20.54
CA LEU A 207 -8.81 -1.68 -20.66
C LEU A 207 -9.04 -2.03 -22.12
N THR A 208 -9.65 -3.19 -22.34
CA THR A 208 -10.27 -3.57 -23.61
C THR A 208 -11.74 -3.84 -23.37
N ILE A 209 -12.55 -3.84 -24.44
CA ILE A 209 -13.95 -4.24 -24.35
C ILE A 209 -14.07 -5.67 -23.82
N ASP A 210 -13.18 -6.58 -24.22
CA ASP A 210 -13.17 -7.96 -23.72
C ASP A 210 -12.87 -8.04 -22.21
N LEU A 211 -11.94 -7.23 -21.71
CA LEU A 211 -11.65 -7.15 -20.27
C LEU A 211 -12.84 -6.63 -19.47
N ILE A 212 -13.56 -5.64 -20.01
CA ILE A 212 -14.79 -5.11 -19.40
C ILE A 212 -15.87 -6.18 -19.39
N LYS A 213 -16.12 -6.85 -20.52
CA LYS A 213 -17.10 -7.92 -20.65
C LYS A 213 -16.80 -9.12 -19.75
N ALA A 214 -15.52 -9.45 -19.58
CA ALA A 214 -15.09 -10.57 -18.76
C ALA A 214 -14.95 -10.19 -17.26
N THR A 215 -15.04 -8.90 -16.91
CA THR A 215 -14.84 -8.38 -15.54
C THR A 215 -13.53 -8.86 -14.90
N LEU A 216 -12.47 -9.04 -15.71
CA LEU A 216 -11.29 -9.79 -15.28
C LEU A 216 -10.46 -9.07 -14.21
N ILE A 217 -10.37 -7.75 -14.31
CA ILE A 217 -9.61 -6.89 -13.38
C ILE A 217 -10.50 -5.98 -12.54
N SER A 218 -11.76 -6.38 -12.31
CA SER A 218 -12.70 -5.56 -11.54
C SER A 218 -12.30 -5.52 -10.06
N PHE A 219 -12.44 -4.35 -9.45
CA PHE A 219 -12.32 -4.22 -8.01
C PHE A 219 -13.49 -4.94 -7.33
N GLY A 220 -13.21 -5.61 -6.21
CA GLY A 220 -14.21 -6.40 -5.50
C GLY A 220 -14.68 -7.63 -6.29
N LYS A 221 -13.87 -8.15 -7.22
CA LYS A 221 -14.15 -9.38 -7.98
C LYS A 221 -14.55 -10.51 -7.02
N GLY A 222 -15.77 -11.01 -7.21
CA GLY A 222 -16.32 -12.06 -6.36
C GLY A 222 -17.14 -11.58 -5.15
N TRP A 223 -17.31 -10.27 -4.92
CA TRP A 223 -18.14 -9.76 -3.81
C TRP A 223 -19.01 -8.56 -4.22
N CYS A 224 -18.51 -7.70 -5.13
CA CYS A 224 -19.26 -6.58 -5.70
C CYS A 224 -20.36 -7.08 -6.66
N TRP A 225 -21.60 -6.99 -6.22
CA TRP A 225 -22.81 -7.26 -6.98
C TRP A 225 -22.92 -6.26 -8.14
N GLY A 226 -23.17 -6.78 -9.34
CA GLY A 226 -23.26 -5.97 -10.55
C GLY A 226 -21.92 -5.66 -11.26
N CYS A 227 -20.76 -5.89 -10.61
CA CYS A 227 -19.43 -5.78 -11.23
C CYS A 227 -18.73 -7.13 -11.51
N GLY A 228 -19.39 -8.28 -11.23
CA GLY A 228 -18.79 -9.60 -11.47
C GLY A 228 -19.41 -10.83 -10.79
N ARG A 229 -20.44 -10.72 -9.93
CA ARG A 229 -21.14 -11.89 -9.33
C ARG A 229 -22.57 -12.12 -9.85
N ARG A 230 -22.98 -13.40 -9.86
CA ARG A 230 -24.32 -13.93 -10.21
C ARG A 230 -25.41 -13.28 -9.36
N HIS A 231 -26.48 -12.78 -9.99
CA HIS A 231 -27.73 -12.40 -9.32
C HIS A 231 -28.36 -13.60 -8.58
N LEU A 232 -28.62 -13.47 -7.27
CA LEU A 232 -29.73 -14.16 -6.59
C LEU A 232 -30.52 -13.06 -5.86
N PRO A 233 -31.82 -12.86 -6.13
CA PRO A 233 -32.57 -11.78 -5.52
C PRO A 233 -32.77 -12.04 -4.02
N ARG A 234 -32.49 -11.02 -3.19
CA ARG A 234 -33.15 -10.88 -1.89
C ARG A 234 -34.46 -10.15 -2.16
N ALA A 235 -35.57 -10.86 -2.04
CA ALA A 235 -36.90 -10.30 -2.22
C ALA A 235 -37.21 -9.31 -1.09
N SER A 236 -37.21 -8.02 -1.40
CA SER A 236 -38.01 -7.02 -0.71
C SER A 236 -38.94 -6.38 -1.74
N GLY A 237 -40.25 -6.56 -1.52
CA GLY A 237 -41.29 -6.30 -2.50
C GLY A 237 -41.33 -4.86 -3.01
N ALA A 238 -41.02 -4.69 -4.29
CA ALA A 238 -41.58 -3.67 -5.16
C ALA A 238 -41.53 -4.21 -6.59
N LEU A 239 -42.69 -4.29 -7.24
CA LEU A 239 -42.84 -4.78 -8.61
C LEU A 239 -42.15 -3.82 -9.58
N VAL A 240 -40.99 -4.23 -10.10
CA VAL A 240 -40.42 -3.74 -11.35
C VAL A 240 -39.96 -4.98 -12.12
N PRO A 241 -40.23 -5.12 -13.44
CA PRO A 241 -39.89 -6.34 -14.17
C PRO A 241 -38.38 -6.41 -14.37
N SER A 242 -37.67 -6.93 -13.37
CA SER A 242 -36.25 -7.27 -13.45
C SER A 242 -36.10 -8.52 -14.32
N LEU A 243 -35.74 -8.33 -15.58
CA LEU A 243 -35.41 -9.39 -16.51
C LEU A 243 -34.16 -10.12 -16.00
N LEU A 244 -34.36 -11.36 -15.53
CA LEU A 244 -33.31 -12.30 -15.17
C LEU A 244 -32.37 -12.53 -16.37
N VAL A 245 -31.06 -12.33 -16.16
CA VAL A 245 -30.03 -12.91 -17.03
C VAL A 245 -28.98 -13.57 -16.15
N GLN A 246 -28.93 -14.91 -16.23
CA GLN A 246 -27.88 -15.73 -15.64
C GLN A 246 -26.58 -15.52 -16.44
N GLY A 247 -25.55 -14.96 -15.82
CA GLY A 247 -24.23 -14.79 -16.43
C GLY A 247 -23.17 -14.35 -15.41
N THR A 248 -21.94 -14.79 -15.62
CA THR A 248 -20.75 -14.58 -14.77
C THR A 248 -20.02 -13.25 -15.03
N SER A 249 -20.69 -12.21 -15.54
CA SER A 249 -20.00 -11.18 -16.35
C SER A 249 -20.37 -9.71 -16.11
N GLY A 250 -20.98 -9.32 -14.97
CA GLY A 250 -21.34 -7.89 -14.76
C GLY A 250 -22.28 -7.32 -15.85
N ARG A 251 -22.98 -8.21 -16.55
CA ARG A 251 -23.87 -7.95 -17.67
C ARG A 251 -25.28 -7.68 -17.17
N HIS A 252 -25.86 -6.57 -17.61
CA HIS A 252 -27.20 -6.11 -17.27
C HIS A 252 -28.02 -5.97 -18.55
N ALA A 253 -29.32 -6.27 -18.47
CA ALA A 253 -30.24 -5.92 -19.56
C ALA A 253 -30.50 -4.41 -19.49
N ALA A 254 -30.27 -3.71 -20.60
CA ALA A 254 -30.61 -2.31 -20.75
C ALA A 254 -31.81 -2.16 -21.69
N THR A 255 -32.77 -1.33 -21.31
CA THR A 255 -33.94 -0.94 -22.11
C THR A 255 -33.69 0.38 -22.81
N GLY A 256 -34.07 0.49 -24.09
CA GLY A 256 -33.86 1.70 -24.87
C GLY A 256 -34.69 2.90 -24.36
N GLN A 257 -34.14 4.11 -24.53
CA GLN A 257 -34.78 5.42 -24.39
C GLN A 257 -35.26 5.83 -22.98
N ASN A 258 -35.39 4.89 -22.04
CA ASN A 258 -35.81 5.15 -20.66
C ASN A 258 -34.61 5.34 -19.73
N TRP A 259 -34.82 6.14 -18.68
CA TRP A 259 -33.89 6.23 -17.55
C TRP A 259 -33.80 4.89 -16.83
N GLN A 260 -32.56 4.46 -16.58
CA GLN A 260 -32.26 3.23 -15.88
C GLN A 260 -31.29 3.50 -14.76
N SER A 261 -31.51 2.81 -13.64
CA SER A 261 -30.69 2.89 -12.44
C SER A 261 -30.18 1.50 -12.09
N PHE A 262 -28.86 1.35 -12.02
CA PHE A 262 -28.19 0.11 -11.69
C PHE A 262 -27.46 0.28 -10.36
N GLN A 263 -27.82 -0.53 -9.36
CA GLN A 263 -27.13 -0.54 -8.07
C GLN A 263 -25.96 -1.53 -8.15
N LEU A 264 -24.76 -1.03 -7.87
CA LEU A 264 -23.58 -1.84 -7.60
C LEU A 264 -23.40 -1.86 -6.07
N SER A 265 -23.41 -3.03 -5.45
CA SER A 265 -23.40 -3.20 -3.97
C SER A 265 -22.45 -4.30 -3.53
N GLY A 266 -22.11 -4.39 -2.24
CA GLY A 266 -21.13 -5.36 -1.70
C GLY A 266 -19.69 -5.16 -2.19
N CYS A 267 -19.34 -3.97 -2.67
CA CYS A 267 -18.10 -3.68 -3.37
C CYS A 267 -16.90 -3.45 -2.45
N LYS A 268 -17.13 -3.21 -1.15
CA LYS A 268 -16.10 -2.98 -0.12
C LYS A 268 -15.09 -1.92 -0.55
N LEU A 269 -15.60 -0.81 -1.07
CA LEU A 269 -14.81 0.30 -1.55
C LEU A 269 -14.23 1.06 -0.35
N ASN A 270 -12.91 1.09 -0.23
CA ASN A 270 -12.25 1.78 0.88
C ASN A 270 -12.26 3.29 0.62
N SER A 271 -12.30 4.09 1.69
CA SER A 271 -12.05 5.52 1.54
C SER A 271 -10.58 5.80 1.19
N GLY A 272 -10.32 6.87 0.43
CA GLY A 272 -8.96 7.30 0.06
C GLY A 272 -8.60 7.09 -1.42
N PRO A 273 -8.57 5.85 -1.95
CA PRO A 273 -8.29 5.60 -3.37
C PRO A 273 -9.29 6.28 -4.29
N GLU A 274 -8.83 6.77 -5.44
CA GLU A 274 -9.71 7.09 -6.56
C GLU A 274 -10.12 5.80 -7.28
N TYR A 275 -11.42 5.65 -7.52
CA TYR A 275 -12.00 4.57 -8.28
C TYR A 275 -12.47 5.07 -9.64
N ALA A 276 -12.63 4.14 -10.58
CA ALA A 276 -13.06 4.41 -11.93
C ALA A 276 -14.19 3.44 -12.32
N LEU A 277 -15.34 3.98 -12.72
CA LEU A 277 -16.44 3.23 -13.33
C LEU A 277 -16.27 3.22 -14.85
N HIS A 278 -16.29 2.02 -15.42
CA HIS A 278 -16.24 1.75 -16.85
C HIS A 278 -17.57 1.16 -17.29
N SER A 279 -18.13 1.69 -18.39
CA SER A 279 -19.45 1.29 -18.88
C SER A 279 -19.42 1.06 -20.38
N TYR A 280 -19.90 -0.11 -20.82
CA TYR A 280 -19.98 -0.49 -22.22
C TYR A 280 -21.38 -1.03 -22.54
N ILE A 281 -21.97 -0.60 -23.65
CA ILE A 281 -23.31 -0.99 -24.08
C ILE A 281 -23.26 -1.54 -25.50
N GLU A 282 -23.92 -2.66 -25.76
CA GLU A 282 -24.07 -3.20 -27.11
C GLU A 282 -25.48 -3.74 -27.37
N GLY A 283 -25.75 -4.08 -28.62
CA GLY A 283 -27.01 -4.71 -29.01
C GLY A 283 -27.21 -6.10 -28.36
N THR A 284 -28.29 -6.77 -28.73
CA THR A 284 -28.57 -8.13 -28.22
C THR A 284 -27.64 -9.19 -28.79
N ASN A 285 -27.00 -8.94 -29.94
CA ASN A 285 -25.94 -9.76 -30.49
C ASN A 285 -24.59 -9.40 -29.84
N SER A 286 -24.31 -10.00 -28.67
CA SER A 286 -23.24 -9.56 -27.77
C SER A 286 -21.81 -10.03 -28.11
N ALA A 287 -21.59 -10.53 -29.34
CA ALA A 287 -20.31 -11.10 -29.77
C ALA A 287 -19.43 -10.13 -30.55
N GLY A 288 -19.97 -8.99 -31.00
CA GLY A 288 -19.32 -8.14 -32.01
C GLY A 288 -18.32 -7.11 -31.49
N ASN A 289 -18.34 -6.79 -30.18
CA ASN A 289 -17.60 -5.64 -29.62
C ASN A 289 -17.87 -4.33 -30.41
N ASP A 290 -19.05 -4.22 -31.00
CA ASP A 290 -19.48 -3.18 -31.94
C ASP A 290 -20.41 -2.15 -31.27
N GLY A 291 -20.46 -2.16 -29.96
CA GLY A 291 -21.24 -1.25 -29.14
C GLY A 291 -20.53 0.08 -28.90
N SER A 292 -20.90 0.74 -27.81
CA SER A 292 -20.32 2.01 -27.39
C SER A 292 -19.75 1.91 -25.98
N PHE A 293 -18.51 2.39 -25.81
CA PHE A 293 -17.90 2.61 -24.51
C PHE A 293 -18.18 4.05 -24.05
N ALA A 294 -18.58 4.24 -22.79
CA ALA A 294 -18.93 5.55 -22.25
C ALA A 294 -17.70 6.41 -21.87
N GLY A 295 -16.50 5.83 -21.85
CA GLY A 295 -15.38 6.42 -21.14
C GLY A 295 -15.38 6.03 -19.66
N THR A 296 -14.55 6.72 -18.88
CA THR A 296 -14.34 6.45 -17.46
C THR A 296 -14.94 7.56 -16.60
N VAL A 297 -15.75 7.19 -15.61
CA VAL A 297 -16.25 8.11 -14.57
C VAL A 297 -15.46 7.85 -13.30
N THR A 298 -14.64 8.81 -12.87
CA THR A 298 -13.88 8.67 -11.62
C THR A 298 -14.71 9.10 -10.41
N PHE A 299 -14.44 8.49 -9.27
CA PHE A 299 -15.10 8.81 -8.01
C PHE A 299 -14.25 8.38 -6.81
N GLN A 300 -14.58 8.92 -5.63
CA GLN A 300 -13.98 8.53 -4.36
C GLN A 300 -15.08 8.20 -3.35
N VAL A 301 -14.77 7.30 -2.42
CA VAL A 301 -15.63 7.05 -1.26
C VAL A 301 -15.23 7.99 -0.15
N THR A 302 -16.18 8.80 0.30
CA THR A 302 -16.00 9.64 1.48
C THR A 302 -15.96 8.76 2.73
N PRO A 303 -15.05 9.00 3.68
CA PRO A 303 -15.02 8.23 4.91
C PRO A 303 -16.36 8.29 5.67
N SER A 304 -16.89 7.15 6.12
CA SER A 304 -18.09 7.08 6.98
C SER A 304 -17.82 7.60 8.39
N ASN A 305 -16.54 7.69 8.77
CA ASN A 305 -16.09 8.33 10.00
C ASN A 305 -14.71 8.99 9.76
N ILE A 306 -14.38 10.00 10.55
CA ILE A 306 -13.11 10.74 10.45
C ILE A 306 -12.50 10.96 11.84
N PHE A 307 -11.18 11.09 11.90
CA PHE A 307 -10.48 11.47 13.13
C PHE A 307 -10.61 12.98 13.35
N VAL A 308 -11.25 13.38 14.45
CA VAL A 308 -11.18 14.75 14.98
C VAL A 308 -9.85 14.97 15.68
N VAL A 309 -9.39 13.96 16.42
CA VAL A 309 -8.04 13.90 16.98
C VAL A 309 -7.35 12.68 16.39
N TYR A 310 -6.30 12.92 15.60
CA TYR A 310 -5.51 11.86 14.97
C TYR A 310 -4.85 10.97 16.03
N PRO A 311 -4.74 9.65 15.83
CA PRO A 311 -4.18 8.76 16.84
C PRO A 311 -2.74 9.12 17.20
N SER A 312 -2.45 9.17 18.51
CA SER A 312 -1.11 9.46 19.05
C SER A 312 -0.86 8.68 20.33
N ILE A 313 0.37 8.18 20.50
CA ILE A 313 0.82 7.53 21.73
C ILE A 313 1.00 8.60 22.81
N VAL A 314 0.50 8.34 24.02
CA VAL A 314 0.47 9.32 25.11
C VAL A 314 1.11 8.83 26.41
N SER A 315 1.54 7.56 26.48
CA SER A 315 2.31 7.02 27.59
C SER A 315 3.75 6.68 27.17
N GLU A 316 4.58 6.31 28.15
CA GLU A 316 5.80 5.56 27.87
C GLU A 316 5.46 4.21 27.20
N ILE A 317 6.37 3.72 26.36
CA ILE A 317 6.23 2.47 25.61
C ILE A 317 7.06 1.41 26.31
N THR A 318 6.41 0.33 26.73
CA THR A 318 7.06 -0.78 27.44
C THR A 318 6.96 -2.07 26.62
N GLY A 319 7.71 -3.11 27.00
CA GLY A 319 7.54 -4.45 26.44
C GLY A 319 6.11 -5.01 26.62
N LEU A 320 5.36 -4.50 27.59
CA LEU A 320 3.99 -4.93 27.88
C LEU A 320 2.93 -4.17 27.07
N GLY A 321 3.20 -2.92 26.67
CA GLY A 321 2.24 -2.12 25.94
C GLY A 321 2.36 -0.62 26.20
N PHE A 322 1.34 0.12 25.79
CA PHE A 322 1.26 1.57 25.84
C PHE A 322 -0.18 2.06 25.68
N THR A 323 -0.41 3.32 26.05
CA THR A 323 -1.69 4.03 25.86
C THR A 323 -1.59 4.94 24.65
N PHE A 324 -2.63 4.92 23.82
CA PHE A 324 -2.79 5.89 22.74
C PHE A 324 -4.17 6.55 22.83
N ARG A 325 -4.26 7.78 22.32
CA ARG A 325 -5.52 8.53 22.24
C ARG A 325 -5.92 8.77 20.81
N MET A 326 -7.22 8.84 20.58
CA MET A 326 -7.82 9.34 19.36
C MET A 326 -9.24 9.83 19.64
N THR A 327 -9.82 10.56 18.70
CA THR A 327 -11.23 10.95 18.76
C THR A 327 -11.82 10.87 17.37
N SER A 328 -12.93 10.15 17.22
CA SER A 328 -13.70 10.09 15.98
C SER A 328 -14.80 11.16 15.96
N SER A 329 -15.20 11.60 14.76
CA SER A 329 -16.28 12.57 14.58
C SER A 329 -17.65 11.97 14.85
N PHE A 330 -17.82 10.68 14.59
CA PHE A 330 -19.04 9.93 14.87
C PHE A 330 -18.76 8.74 15.78
N ILE A 331 -19.78 8.32 16.53
CA ILE A 331 -19.76 7.03 17.20
C ILE A 331 -19.80 5.91 16.16
N GLY A 332 -19.03 4.86 16.39
CA GLY A 332 -18.88 3.78 15.43
C GLY A 332 -17.99 2.69 16.00
N ARG A 333 -17.38 1.91 15.11
CA ARG A 333 -16.44 0.85 15.49
C ARG A 333 -15.02 1.33 15.22
N PHE A 334 -14.09 0.93 16.08
CA PHE A 334 -12.68 1.02 15.75
C PHE A 334 -11.99 -0.33 15.86
N TRP A 335 -10.91 -0.45 15.10
CA TRP A 335 -9.96 -1.53 15.15
C TRP A 335 -8.57 -0.93 15.31
N CYS A 336 -7.72 -1.60 16.08
CA CYS A 336 -6.31 -1.28 16.08
C CYS A 336 -5.49 -2.54 16.25
N LEU A 337 -4.33 -2.57 15.60
CA LEU A 337 -3.35 -3.61 15.80
C LEU A 337 -1.94 -3.07 15.66
N LEU A 338 -1.03 -3.84 16.22
CA LEU A 338 0.38 -3.56 16.24
C LEU A 338 1.16 -4.55 15.38
N ARG A 339 2.17 -4.06 14.66
CA ARG A 339 3.03 -4.88 13.79
C ARG A 339 4.48 -4.43 13.89
N GLU A 340 5.42 -5.38 13.78
CA GLU A 340 6.84 -5.08 13.62
C GLU A 340 7.15 -4.52 12.21
N GLY A 341 8.01 -3.51 12.14
CA GLY A 341 8.40 -2.83 10.92
C GLY A 341 7.40 -1.77 10.45
N ASN A 342 7.38 -1.51 9.15
CA ASN A 342 6.59 -0.44 8.51
C ASN A 342 5.78 -0.94 7.30
N ALA A 343 5.51 -2.24 7.23
CA ALA A 343 4.81 -2.84 6.10
C ALA A 343 3.38 -2.31 5.98
N ALA A 344 2.99 -1.90 4.77
CA ALA A 344 1.65 -1.40 4.46
C ALA A 344 0.56 -2.42 4.86
N MET A 345 -0.61 -1.89 5.21
CA MET A 345 -1.76 -2.67 5.67
C MET A 345 -3.03 -2.31 4.94
N SER A 346 -3.88 -3.31 4.70
CA SER A 346 -5.23 -3.12 4.20
C SER A 346 -6.25 -3.04 5.34
N VAL A 347 -7.44 -2.48 5.06
CA VAL A 347 -8.56 -2.48 6.01
C VAL A 347 -8.95 -3.91 6.40
N GLU A 348 -8.82 -4.85 5.46
CA GLU A 348 -9.10 -6.26 5.68
C GLU A 348 -8.12 -6.88 6.68
N ASP A 349 -6.81 -6.62 6.52
CA ASP A 349 -5.79 -7.08 7.48
C ASP A 349 -6.10 -6.57 8.89
N ILE A 350 -6.51 -5.30 9.01
CA ILE A 350 -6.82 -4.71 10.31
C ILE A 350 -8.04 -5.36 10.96
N LYS A 351 -9.11 -5.57 10.21
CA LYS A 351 -10.33 -6.15 10.76
C LYS A 351 -10.19 -7.62 11.14
N PHE A 352 -9.33 -8.36 10.44
CA PHE A 352 -9.06 -9.77 10.73
C PHE A 352 -7.89 -10.00 11.68
N GLY A 353 -7.17 -8.95 12.10
CA GLY A 353 -5.98 -9.09 12.94
C GLY A 353 -4.82 -9.81 12.23
N SER A 354 -4.76 -9.74 10.90
CA SER A 354 -3.75 -10.46 10.12
C SER A 354 -2.37 -9.82 10.29
N GLY A 355 -1.43 -10.58 10.85
CA GLY A 355 -0.09 -10.07 11.17
C GLY A 355 -0.05 -9.20 12.43
N ALA A 356 -1.10 -9.22 13.26
CA ALA A 356 -1.08 -8.58 14.57
C ALA A 356 -0.08 -9.26 15.51
N MET A 357 0.58 -8.46 16.33
CA MET A 357 1.50 -8.90 17.37
C MET A 357 0.88 -8.86 18.76
N GLY A 358 1.52 -9.57 19.68
CA GLY A 358 1.08 -9.68 21.06
C GLY A 358 -0.10 -10.63 21.24
N LEU A 359 -0.62 -10.65 22.46
CA LEU A 359 -1.84 -11.39 22.80
C LEU A 359 -3.09 -10.62 22.35
N PRO A 360 -4.30 -11.22 22.39
CA PRO A 360 -5.53 -10.56 21.96
C PRO A 360 -5.81 -9.20 22.62
N GLU A 361 -5.24 -8.92 23.79
CA GLU A 361 -5.35 -7.62 24.48
C GLU A 361 -4.48 -6.50 23.86
N CYS A 362 -3.52 -6.84 22.99
CA CYS A 362 -2.74 -5.88 22.21
C CYS A 362 -3.41 -5.49 20.88
N GLN A 363 -4.67 -5.89 20.71
CA GLN A 363 -5.50 -5.47 19.59
C GLN A 363 -6.92 -5.20 20.06
N TYR A 364 -7.57 -4.23 19.42
CA TYR A 364 -8.98 -4.02 19.61
C TYR A 364 -9.69 -4.37 18.31
N LEU A 365 -10.65 -5.28 18.40
CA LEU A 365 -11.51 -5.66 17.28
C LEU A 365 -12.91 -5.15 17.56
N SER A 366 -13.28 -4.04 16.91
CA SER A 366 -14.63 -3.46 16.94
C SER A 366 -15.10 -2.99 18.33
N GLN A 367 -14.47 -1.94 18.86
CA GLN A 367 -14.77 -1.40 20.21
C GLN A 367 -15.40 0.00 20.18
N SER A 368 -16.03 0.38 21.30
CA SER A 368 -16.58 1.72 21.57
C SER A 368 -15.53 2.59 22.26
N LEU A 369 -15.49 3.90 21.97
CA LEU A 369 -14.38 4.79 22.34
C LEU A 369 -14.39 5.22 23.83
N THR A 370 -13.42 4.73 24.60
CA THR A 370 -12.92 5.32 25.86
C THR A 370 -11.46 4.88 25.99
N GLU A 371 -10.53 5.83 26.16
CA GLU A 371 -9.06 5.69 26.31
C GLU A 371 -8.45 4.29 26.09
N LEU A 372 -7.59 4.18 25.07
CA LEU A 372 -7.22 2.90 24.48
C LEU A 372 -5.85 2.45 24.98
N VAL A 373 -5.84 1.41 25.81
CA VAL A 373 -4.63 0.85 26.42
C VAL A 373 -4.34 -0.50 25.78
N LEU A 374 -3.26 -0.58 25.00
CA LEU A 374 -2.78 -1.87 24.52
C LEU A 374 -1.93 -2.50 25.61
N THR A 375 -2.24 -3.74 25.97
CA THR A 375 -1.50 -4.54 26.96
C THR A 375 -1.12 -5.89 26.36
N ASN A 376 -0.20 -6.60 27.00
CA ASN A 376 0.32 -7.90 26.54
C ASN A 376 0.87 -7.88 25.11
N CYS A 377 1.54 -6.79 24.72
CA CYS A 377 2.05 -6.61 23.36
C CYS A 377 3.32 -7.40 23.05
N GLN A 378 4.04 -7.88 24.07
CA GLN A 378 5.26 -8.68 23.93
C GLN A 378 6.31 -8.01 23.04
N LEU A 379 6.52 -6.71 23.25
CA LEU A 379 7.42 -5.92 22.43
C LEU A 379 8.87 -6.12 22.85
N SER A 380 9.72 -6.30 21.85
CA SER A 380 11.17 -6.45 22.02
C SER A 380 11.84 -5.09 21.91
N GLN A 381 12.86 -4.89 22.73
CA GLN A 381 13.71 -3.70 22.69
C GLN A 381 14.38 -3.52 21.32
N ASP A 382 14.71 -2.26 21.01
CA ASP A 382 15.42 -1.83 19.78
C ASP A 382 14.76 -2.24 18.46
N ARG A 383 13.47 -2.63 18.50
CA ARG A 383 12.68 -2.94 17.31
C ARG A 383 11.77 -1.78 16.95
N LEU A 384 11.64 -1.57 15.64
CA LEU A 384 10.68 -0.64 15.06
C LEU A 384 9.31 -1.32 15.01
N TYR A 385 8.30 -0.66 15.55
CA TYR A 385 6.91 -1.09 15.47
C TYR A 385 6.04 -0.01 14.82
N SER A 386 4.91 -0.44 14.26
CA SER A 386 3.89 0.41 13.68
C SER A 386 2.52 0.10 14.27
N LEU A 387 1.88 1.12 14.85
CA LEU A 387 0.47 1.09 15.22
C LEU A 387 -0.39 1.50 14.01
N TYR A 388 -1.45 0.73 13.78
CA TYR A 388 -2.49 1.04 12.81
C TYR A 388 -3.85 1.10 13.49
N VAL A 389 -4.64 2.11 13.14
CA VAL A 389 -5.97 2.33 13.71
C VAL A 389 -6.95 2.60 12.59
N TYR A 390 -8.04 1.85 12.53
CA TYR A 390 -9.11 2.04 11.56
C TYR A 390 -10.41 2.34 12.28
N ILE A 391 -11.11 3.40 11.86
CA ILE A 391 -12.42 3.78 12.41
C ILE A 391 -13.46 3.80 11.30
N GLU A 392 -14.66 3.32 11.58
CA GLU A 392 -15.80 3.42 10.67
C GLU A 392 -17.10 3.57 11.46
N ASP A 393 -18.22 3.75 10.76
CA ASP A 393 -19.54 3.70 11.37
C ASP A 393 -19.93 2.26 11.83
N TYR A 394 -21.21 2.02 12.15
CA TYR A 394 -21.67 0.68 12.53
C TYR A 394 -22.06 -0.23 11.36
N ASN A 395 -22.08 0.29 10.13
CA ASN A 395 -22.59 -0.41 8.95
C ASN A 395 -21.61 -1.44 8.40
N GLY A 396 -20.32 -1.35 8.73
CA GLY A 396 -19.36 -2.40 8.39
C GLY A 396 -18.91 -2.40 6.93
N ASN A 397 -19.05 -1.27 6.22
CA ASN A 397 -18.87 -1.17 4.78
C ASN A 397 -17.42 -1.04 4.31
N ASN A 398 -16.44 -1.02 5.23
CA ASN A 398 -15.03 -0.76 4.94
C ASN A 398 -14.76 0.66 4.40
N ASP A 399 -15.69 1.59 4.57
CA ASP A 399 -15.58 2.99 4.13
C ASP A 399 -15.12 3.94 5.24
N GLY A 400 -14.56 3.42 6.32
CA GLY A 400 -13.93 4.21 7.36
C GLY A 400 -12.59 4.81 6.92
N ILE A 401 -11.88 5.42 7.87
CA ILE A 401 -10.52 5.95 7.64
C ILE A 401 -9.49 5.17 8.48
N MET A 402 -8.32 4.95 7.89
CA MET A 402 -7.17 4.33 8.54
C MET A 402 -6.12 5.38 8.87
N ALA A 403 -5.58 5.32 10.09
CA ALA A 403 -4.38 6.00 10.52
C ALA A 403 -3.23 4.98 10.64
N GLY A 404 -2.05 5.38 10.20
CA GLY A 404 -0.82 4.60 10.30
C GLY A 404 -0.02 4.54 9.00
N PRO A 405 1.21 3.97 9.02
CA PRO A 405 1.91 3.49 10.21
C PRO A 405 2.28 4.60 11.19
N ILE A 406 1.87 4.49 12.45
CA ILE A 406 2.41 5.33 13.55
C ILE A 406 3.60 4.58 14.11
N MET A 407 4.79 5.01 13.69
CA MET A 407 6.05 4.32 13.97
C MET A 407 6.63 4.71 15.32
N PHE A 408 7.17 3.73 16.04
CA PHE A 408 7.87 3.95 17.31
C PHE A 408 8.90 2.85 17.59
N TYR A 409 9.86 3.15 18.46
CA TYR A 409 10.82 2.19 19.01
C TYR A 409 10.44 1.84 20.45
N VAL A 410 10.70 0.59 20.84
CA VAL A 410 10.71 0.21 22.25
C VAL A 410 12.10 0.54 22.78
N LEU A 411 12.17 1.58 23.60
CA LEU A 411 13.41 1.96 24.25
C LEU A 411 13.58 1.14 25.54
N ASP A 412 14.83 0.93 25.95
CA ASP A 412 15.15 0.31 27.23
C ASP A 412 14.40 1.02 28.37
N THR A 413 13.74 0.25 29.24
CA THR A 413 13.10 0.83 30.43
C THR A 413 14.16 1.44 31.34
N ASN A 414 15.33 0.79 31.43
CA ASN A 414 16.54 1.27 32.09
C ASN A 414 17.79 0.75 31.36
N ASN A 415 18.89 1.50 31.37
CA ASN A 415 20.16 1.09 30.78
C ASN A 415 21.34 1.41 31.70
N PHE A 416 22.48 0.76 31.44
CA PHE A 416 23.70 0.97 32.23
C PHE A 416 24.44 2.23 31.76
N GLU A 417 24.66 3.17 32.68
CA GLU A 417 25.61 4.28 32.48
C GLU A 417 27.06 3.78 32.57
N ASP A 418 27.31 2.84 33.50
CA ASP A 418 28.56 2.08 33.63
C ASP A 418 28.21 0.60 33.78
N SER A 419 28.81 -0.23 32.93
CA SER A 419 28.50 -1.65 32.85
C SER A 419 28.85 -2.38 34.15
N PRO A 420 28.08 -3.40 34.55
CA PRO A 420 28.37 -4.18 35.75
C PRO A 420 29.78 -4.77 35.71
N ARG A 421 30.56 -4.50 36.77
CA ARG A 421 31.90 -5.04 36.93
C ARG A 421 32.11 -5.65 38.32
N PRO A 422 32.90 -6.72 38.44
CA PRO A 422 33.32 -7.22 39.76
C PRO A 422 34.10 -6.14 40.50
N VAL A 423 33.81 -5.96 41.78
CA VAL A 423 34.65 -5.16 42.67
C VAL A 423 35.94 -5.95 42.90
N GLU A 424 37.09 -5.29 42.75
CA GLU A 424 38.40 -5.92 42.94
C GLU A 424 38.51 -6.65 44.27
N ASN A 425 39.09 -7.86 44.24
CA ASN A 425 39.31 -8.72 45.41
C ASN A 425 38.05 -9.08 46.22
N SER A 426 36.86 -8.94 45.63
CA SER A 426 35.60 -9.26 46.32
C SER A 426 35.24 -10.75 46.28
N ALA A 427 35.79 -11.51 45.32
CA ALA A 427 35.55 -12.94 45.17
C ALA A 427 36.29 -13.73 46.28
N THR A 428 35.55 -14.37 47.19
CA THR A 428 36.13 -15.17 48.29
C THR A 428 35.80 -16.67 48.14
N LEU A 429 36.65 -17.52 48.72
CA LEU A 429 36.37 -18.97 48.82
C LEU A 429 35.11 -19.27 49.64
N ASP A 430 34.69 -18.34 50.50
CA ASP A 430 33.43 -18.41 51.23
C ASP A 430 32.21 -18.09 50.35
N GLY A 431 32.41 -17.94 49.03
CA GLY A 431 31.33 -17.80 48.05
C GLY A 431 30.75 -16.39 47.95
N VAL A 432 31.51 -15.35 48.33
CA VAL A 432 31.07 -13.95 48.19
C VAL A 432 31.59 -13.37 46.87
N VAL A 433 30.75 -12.64 46.13
CA VAL A 433 31.12 -11.81 44.97
C VAL A 433 30.43 -10.46 45.08
N ARG A 434 31.12 -9.36 44.82
CA ARG A 434 30.49 -8.03 44.74
C ARG A 434 30.54 -7.50 43.32
N LEU A 435 29.39 -7.03 42.84
CA LEU A 435 29.24 -6.36 41.56
C LEU A 435 28.96 -4.88 41.79
N SER A 436 29.58 -4.01 41.01
CA SER A 436 29.31 -2.58 40.97
C SER A 436 28.76 -2.22 39.60
N LEU A 437 27.66 -1.47 39.57
CA LEU A 437 26.99 -1.03 38.36
C LEU A 437 26.45 0.39 38.55
N MET A 438 26.14 1.05 37.43
CA MET A 438 25.53 2.37 37.43
C MET A 438 24.37 2.36 36.45
N ALA A 439 23.16 2.58 36.97
CA ALA A 439 21.95 2.62 36.17
C ALA A 439 21.60 4.07 35.79
N ASN A 440 21.00 4.26 34.63
CA ASN A 440 20.57 5.58 34.17
C ASN A 440 19.33 6.06 34.94
N ARG A 441 18.37 5.17 35.20
CA ARG A 441 17.15 5.43 35.98
C ARG A 441 17.15 4.64 37.31
N GLU A 442 16.40 5.13 38.29
CA GLU A 442 16.06 4.36 39.49
C GLU A 442 15.24 3.13 39.12
N GLY A 443 15.39 2.05 39.89
CA GLY A 443 14.72 0.80 39.57
C GLY A 443 15.19 -0.37 40.42
N PHE A 444 15.20 -1.57 39.83
CA PHE A 444 15.62 -2.81 40.46
C PHE A 444 16.62 -3.57 39.59
N ALA A 445 17.49 -4.34 40.23
CA ALA A 445 18.49 -5.20 39.60
C ALA A 445 18.36 -6.66 40.05
N TRP A 446 18.69 -7.57 39.13
CA TRP A 446 18.82 -9.00 39.37
C TRP A 446 20.19 -9.43 38.86
N ALA A 447 20.83 -10.35 39.59
CA ALA A 447 22.11 -10.89 39.16
C ALA A 447 22.21 -12.40 39.33
N ALA A 448 22.95 -13.03 38.43
CA ALA A 448 23.23 -14.46 38.44
C ALA A 448 24.70 -14.72 38.13
N LEU A 449 25.26 -15.79 38.70
CA LEU A 449 26.56 -16.33 38.30
C LEU A 449 26.41 -17.65 37.55
N PHE A 450 27.22 -17.80 36.51
CA PHE A 450 27.29 -18.99 35.68
C PHE A 450 28.73 -19.52 35.66
N ASN A 451 28.89 -20.84 35.63
CA ASN A 451 30.17 -21.53 35.49
C ASN A 451 30.47 -21.95 34.04
N HIS A 452 29.58 -21.60 33.09
CA HIS A 452 29.77 -21.79 31.65
C HIS A 452 29.26 -20.57 30.85
N TYR A 453 30.10 -20.04 29.95
CA TYR A 453 29.74 -18.91 29.10
C TYR A 453 28.52 -19.17 28.20
N SER A 454 28.38 -20.38 27.66
CA SER A 454 27.27 -20.73 26.77
C SER A 454 25.92 -20.68 27.47
N GLU A 455 25.89 -20.98 28.76
CA GLU A 455 24.67 -20.89 29.57
C GLU A 455 24.32 -19.42 29.83
N ALA A 456 25.30 -18.60 30.23
CA ALA A 456 25.11 -17.16 30.36
C ALA A 456 24.61 -16.54 29.05
N LEU A 457 25.21 -16.88 27.90
CA LEU A 457 24.80 -16.33 26.62
C LEU A 457 23.34 -16.68 26.25
N ALA A 458 22.86 -17.87 26.60
CA ALA A 458 21.46 -18.26 26.38
C ALA A 458 20.49 -17.36 27.16
N TYR A 459 20.81 -17.06 28.42
CA TYR A 459 20.00 -16.17 29.27
C TYR A 459 20.12 -14.69 28.88
N TYR A 460 21.28 -14.25 28.40
CA TYR A 460 21.47 -12.88 27.88
C TYR A 460 20.56 -12.59 26.69
N LEU A 461 20.28 -13.60 25.86
CA LEU A 461 19.42 -13.48 24.67
C LEU A 461 17.92 -13.65 24.99
N ASP A 462 17.56 -14.04 26.21
CA ASP A 462 16.17 -14.32 26.63
C ASP A 462 15.94 -13.87 28.08
N ALA A 463 15.79 -12.55 28.27
CA ALA A 463 15.54 -11.93 29.59
C ALA A 463 14.31 -12.51 30.33
N PRO A 464 13.17 -12.85 29.67
CA PRO A 464 12.07 -13.57 30.32
C PRO A 464 12.52 -14.88 31.00
N SER A 465 13.28 -15.73 30.30
CA SER A 465 13.79 -16.98 30.89
C SER A 465 14.76 -16.73 32.06
N PHE A 466 15.51 -15.62 32.02
CA PHE A 466 16.38 -15.21 33.10
C PHE A 466 15.58 -14.83 34.35
N LEU A 467 14.49 -14.07 34.20
CA LEU A 467 13.64 -13.63 35.31
C LEU A 467 12.76 -14.75 35.89
N ASP A 468 12.31 -15.71 35.09
CA ASP A 468 11.55 -16.89 35.55
C ASP A 468 12.32 -17.74 36.58
N ARG A 469 13.67 -17.69 36.57
CA ARG A 469 14.53 -18.33 37.57
C ARG A 469 14.35 -17.75 38.99
N TYR A 470 13.91 -16.50 39.11
CA TYR A 470 13.91 -15.71 40.35
C TYR A 470 12.52 -15.46 40.94
N TYR A 471 11.47 -15.94 40.29
CA TYR A 471 10.09 -15.72 40.72
C TYR A 471 9.51 -16.93 41.48
N PRO A 472 8.85 -16.74 42.65
CA PRO A 472 8.51 -15.48 43.32
C PRO A 472 9.41 -15.24 44.54
N ALA A 473 10.45 -14.43 44.38
CA ALA A 473 11.28 -13.90 45.49
C ALA A 473 12.10 -14.94 46.27
N ASN A 474 12.70 -15.90 45.58
CA ASN A 474 13.86 -16.62 46.08
C ASN A 474 15.06 -15.66 46.03
N ASN A 475 15.24 -14.88 47.09
CA ASN A 475 16.48 -14.13 47.34
C ASN A 475 17.57 -15.14 47.74
N GLU A 476 17.92 -16.02 46.81
CA GLU A 476 19.01 -16.96 46.95
C GLU A 476 20.29 -16.16 47.11
N SER A 477 21.08 -16.50 48.13
CA SER A 477 22.32 -15.82 48.45
C SER A 477 23.19 -15.54 47.21
N CYS A 478 23.29 -16.49 46.26
CA CYS A 478 24.12 -16.36 45.06
C CYS A 478 23.40 -15.76 43.83
N ALA A 479 22.17 -15.29 44.04
CA ALA A 479 21.26 -14.96 42.97
C ALA A 479 20.33 -13.82 43.45
N PRO A 480 20.88 -12.63 43.79
CA PRO A 480 20.13 -11.55 44.38
C PRO A 480 19.09 -11.03 43.38
N ALA A 481 17.86 -10.89 43.85
CA ALA A 481 16.71 -10.52 43.05
C ALA A 481 16.05 -9.26 43.59
N GLY A 482 15.73 -8.30 42.71
CA GLY A 482 15.02 -7.08 43.09
C GLY A 482 15.83 -6.13 43.97
N VAL A 483 17.15 -6.02 43.74
CA VAL A 483 18.01 -5.06 44.46
C VAL A 483 17.72 -3.64 43.96
N PRO A 484 17.33 -2.68 44.82
CA PRO A 484 17.10 -1.31 44.37
C PRO A 484 18.36 -0.69 43.74
N VAL A 485 18.22 -0.10 42.56
CA VAL A 485 19.29 0.69 41.90
C VAL A 485 18.96 2.16 41.92
N LEU A 486 19.99 2.98 42.12
CA LEU A 486 19.89 4.44 42.17
C LEU A 486 20.00 5.05 40.76
N SER A 487 19.46 6.25 40.59
CA SER A 487 19.54 7.02 39.36
C SER A 487 20.95 7.52 39.08
N SER A 488 21.17 7.91 37.82
CA SER A 488 22.41 8.40 37.22
C SER A 488 23.34 9.17 38.16
N GLY A 489 24.64 8.95 38.01
CA GLY A 489 25.69 9.50 38.88
C GLY A 489 26.09 8.59 40.07
N ASN A 490 25.33 7.55 40.39
CA ASN A 490 25.55 6.73 41.59
C ASN A 490 25.86 5.25 41.31
N PHE A 491 26.93 4.75 41.94
CA PHE A 491 27.23 3.32 41.93
C PHE A 491 26.29 2.56 42.87
N THR A 492 25.65 1.52 42.34
CA THR A 492 24.95 0.50 43.13
C THR A 492 25.87 -0.71 43.28
N ASN A 493 26.04 -1.16 44.52
CA ASN A 493 26.83 -2.36 44.83
C ASN A 493 25.91 -3.52 45.23
N MET A 494 26.00 -4.62 44.50
CA MET A 494 25.27 -5.85 44.78
C MET A 494 26.23 -6.89 45.35
N THR A 495 25.80 -7.62 46.38
CA THR A 495 26.59 -8.70 46.99
C THR A 495 25.88 -10.02 46.76
N LEU A 496 26.58 -10.96 46.14
CA LEU A 496 26.20 -12.35 46.00
C LEU A 496 26.97 -13.12 47.08
N THR A 497 26.30 -13.97 47.85
CA THR A 497 26.86 -14.80 48.92
C THR A 497 26.57 -16.28 48.68
N ASP A 498 27.25 -17.19 49.37
CA ASP A 498 27.04 -18.65 49.27
C ASP A 498 27.12 -19.24 47.84
N CYS A 499 27.97 -18.67 46.98
CA CYS A 499 28.04 -19.03 45.57
C CYS A 499 28.75 -20.35 45.21
N GLY A 500 29.24 -21.10 46.19
CA GLY A 500 29.94 -22.37 45.94
C GLY A 500 31.11 -22.23 44.95
N LEU A 501 31.94 -21.20 45.14
CA LEU A 501 33.03 -20.89 44.21
C LEU A 501 34.19 -21.86 44.36
N ASN A 502 34.71 -22.35 43.22
CA ASN A 502 35.87 -23.22 43.16
C ASN A 502 37.13 -22.44 42.78
N PHE A 503 38.24 -22.77 43.43
CA PHE A 503 39.55 -22.19 43.10
C PHE A 503 39.89 -22.42 41.62
N SER A 504 40.45 -21.40 40.96
CA SER A 504 40.86 -21.41 39.54
C SER A 504 39.75 -21.59 38.49
N THR A 505 38.48 -21.56 38.88
CA THR A 505 37.34 -21.60 37.94
C THR A 505 36.95 -20.19 37.50
N THR A 506 36.68 -20.01 36.20
CA THR A 506 36.14 -18.75 35.66
C THR A 506 34.61 -18.75 35.74
N TYR A 507 34.04 -17.64 36.16
CA TYR A 507 32.60 -17.45 36.26
C TYR A 507 32.16 -16.23 35.45
N TRP A 508 30.91 -16.23 34.99
CA TRP A 508 30.29 -15.14 34.24
C TRP A 508 29.11 -14.60 35.03
N ALA A 509 29.09 -13.28 35.25
CA ALA A 509 27.98 -12.60 35.89
C ALA A 509 27.06 -11.99 34.83
N LEU A 510 25.75 -12.23 34.95
CA LEU A 510 24.74 -11.47 34.22
C LEU A 510 23.98 -10.60 35.20
N VAL A 511 23.67 -9.37 34.77
CA VAL A 511 22.89 -8.42 35.52
C VAL A 511 21.81 -7.84 34.63
N TYR A 512 20.58 -7.84 35.11
CA TYR A 512 19.43 -7.22 34.49
C TYR A 512 18.93 -6.05 35.35
N ILE A 513 18.53 -4.95 34.73
CA ILE A 513 17.98 -3.76 35.41
C ILE A 513 16.67 -3.31 34.76
N GLU A 514 15.71 -2.85 35.57
CA GLU A 514 14.44 -2.30 35.10
C GLU A 514 13.87 -1.26 36.09
N VAL A 515 12.87 -0.46 35.69
CA VAL A 515 12.36 0.69 36.49
C VAL A 515 11.29 0.29 37.52
N GLU A 516 10.56 -0.81 37.31
CA GLU A 516 9.48 -1.29 38.19
C GLU A 516 9.62 -2.78 38.47
N VAL A 517 9.28 -3.26 39.68
CA VAL A 517 9.27 -4.70 39.98
C VAL A 517 8.22 -5.39 39.09
N PHE A 518 8.66 -6.20 38.13
CA PHE A 518 7.77 -7.13 37.43
C PHE A 518 7.06 -8.01 38.46
N VAL A 519 5.75 -7.82 38.68
CA VAL A 519 4.90 -8.83 39.33
C VAL A 519 3.98 -9.37 38.25
N PRO A 520 4.21 -10.59 37.73
CA PRO A 520 3.27 -11.21 36.81
C PRO A 520 1.91 -11.31 37.53
N ARG A 521 0.92 -10.53 37.07
CA ARG A 521 -0.45 -10.54 37.61
C ARG A 521 -1.13 -11.92 37.49
N TYR A 522 -0.53 -12.86 36.76
CA TYR A 522 -1.04 -14.22 36.56
C TYR A 522 -1.08 -15.11 37.83
N TRP A 523 -0.48 -14.68 38.95
CA TRP A 523 -0.42 -15.49 40.17
C TRP A 523 -1.13 -14.89 41.39
N ALA A 524 -1.63 -13.65 41.29
CA ALA A 524 -2.38 -13.02 42.39
C ALA A 524 -3.78 -13.62 42.59
N GLU A 525 -4.36 -14.26 41.56
CA GLU A 525 -5.70 -14.89 41.66
C GLU A 525 -5.67 -16.35 42.17
N GLN A 526 -4.51 -16.96 42.40
CA GLN A 526 -4.42 -18.31 43.00
C GLN A 526 -4.20 -18.32 44.53
N LYS A 527 -4.20 -17.17 45.21
CA LYS A 527 -4.11 -17.10 46.68
C LYS A 527 -5.35 -16.51 47.36
N SER A 528 -6.52 -16.75 46.79
CA SER A 528 -7.80 -16.58 47.48
C SER A 528 -8.86 -17.58 47.00
N ALA A 529 -8.53 -18.87 47.07
CA ALA A 529 -9.49 -19.97 47.04
C ALA A 529 -9.08 -21.04 48.07
#